data_AF-A0A9P7D0C4-F1
#
_entry.id   AF-A0A9P7D0C4-F1
#
_cell.length_a   1.000
_cell.length_b   1.000
_cell.length_c   1.000
_cell.angle_alpha   90.00
_cell.angle_beta   90.00
_cell.angle_gamma   90.00
#
_symmetry.space_group_name_H-M   'P 1'
#
loop_
_entity.id
_entity.type
_entity.pdbx_description
1 polymer ?
#
loop_
_entity_poly.entity_id
_entity_poly.type
_entity_poly.pdbx_seq_one_letter_code
_entity_poly.pdbx_strand_id
1 'polypeptide(L)'
;MTVVLNDPSLWPITNLNTVFTYWAVAAGAMVVYDWALTLGQEIELIWRQRWSLMTVLYLVIRYIGPPYFVVHILQNMTLVSMTDAVTAMLGVIMIVRLHAMYHRSRNMLIFLVIIFLAVNIACGVIAAIALKDTVGEELILSGKYTCNYGYGEDSQLLASMVWMLNTVWEVLALCLSVWIAVKHFRELRRLGPSTGSTIRDCFRVLIKSHVLYFASFVCVSCFELGSLSLKLSKSISMGILILFGALQIFFGVQMFVLGPRLILSVREYHANLVAESDAETSMTSIVFQEHVHVSTSNPV
;
A
#
# COMPACT_ATOMS: atom_id res chain seq x y z
N MET A 1 -0.74 31.66 21.68
CA MET A 1 -1.74 32.70 21.97
C MET A 1 -3.07 32.18 21.45
N THR A 2 -4.17 32.26 22.21
CA THR A 2 -5.50 31.80 21.72
C THR A 2 -6.12 32.89 20.84
N VAL A 3 -6.28 32.61 19.56
CA VAL A 3 -6.92 33.55 18.62
C VAL A 3 -8.40 33.19 18.51
N VAL A 4 -9.29 34.14 18.77
CA VAL A 4 -10.74 33.97 18.65
C VAL A 4 -11.21 34.69 17.39
N LEU A 5 -11.77 33.95 16.44
CA LEU A 5 -12.19 34.48 15.14
C LEU A 5 -13.65 34.08 14.87
N ASN A 6 -14.55 35.06 15.01
CA ASN A 6 -16.01 34.87 14.89
C ASN A 6 -16.61 35.58 13.66
N ASP A 7 -15.81 35.84 12.63
CA ASP A 7 -16.24 36.53 11.42
C ASP A 7 -17.03 35.57 10.48
N PRO A 8 -18.26 35.91 10.06
CA PRO A 8 -19.03 35.16 9.06
C PRO A 8 -18.28 34.91 7.74
N SER A 9 -17.28 35.73 7.41
CA SER A 9 -16.41 35.54 6.23
C SER A 9 -15.64 34.21 6.24
N LEU A 10 -15.52 33.56 7.40
CA LEU A 10 -14.80 32.29 7.61
C LEU A 10 -15.68 31.05 7.42
N TRP A 11 -17.00 31.23 7.24
CA TRP A 11 -17.93 30.12 7.02
C TRP A 11 -17.54 29.20 5.84
N PRO A 12 -17.07 29.71 4.68
CA PRO A 12 -16.58 28.86 3.60
C PRO A 12 -15.44 27.92 4.03
N ILE A 13 -14.51 28.40 4.87
CA ILE A 13 -13.38 27.59 5.38
C ILE A 13 -13.89 26.51 6.34
N THR A 14 -14.85 26.84 7.21
CA THR A 14 -15.48 25.83 8.08
C THR A 14 -16.22 24.75 7.29
N ASN A 15 -16.89 25.14 6.19
CA ASN A 15 -17.59 24.21 5.32
C ASN A 15 -16.60 23.29 4.58
N LEU A 16 -15.48 23.83 4.09
CA LEU A 16 -14.41 23.05 3.48
C LEU A 16 -13.87 21.98 4.43
N ASN A 17 -13.52 22.36 5.66
CA ASN A 17 -13.05 21.41 6.67
C ASN A 17 -14.07 20.31 6.95
N THR A 18 -15.36 20.65 6.99
CA THR A 18 -16.43 19.68 7.20
C THR A 18 -16.54 18.67 6.05
N VAL A 19 -16.39 19.14 4.81
CA VAL A 19 -16.38 18.23 3.64
C VAL A 19 -15.17 17.31 3.66
N PHE A 20 -13.98 17.83 4.00
CA PHE A 20 -12.78 17.00 4.18
C PHE A 20 -12.96 15.92 5.24
N THR A 21 -13.59 16.23 6.38
CA THR A 21 -13.87 15.21 7.40
C THR A 21 -14.83 14.14 6.92
N TYR A 22 -15.82 14.46 6.09
CA TYR A 22 -16.71 13.45 5.51
C TYR A 22 -15.97 12.49 4.56
N TRP A 23 -15.07 13.01 3.73
CA TRP A 23 -14.22 12.16 2.88
C TRP A 23 -13.27 11.29 3.69
N ALA A 24 -12.70 11.84 4.78
CA ALA A 24 -11.87 11.08 5.72
C ALA A 24 -12.64 9.92 6.36
N VAL A 25 -13.88 10.17 6.80
CA VAL A 25 -14.77 9.14 7.36
C VAL A 25 -15.10 8.08 6.31
N ALA A 26 -15.42 8.48 5.08
CA ALA A 26 -15.71 7.54 4.00
C ALA A 26 -14.49 6.66 3.66
N ALA A 27 -13.29 7.25 3.59
CA ALA A 27 -12.05 6.51 3.37
C ALA A 27 -11.75 5.54 4.53
N GLY A 28 -11.91 6.01 5.78
CA GLY A 28 -11.75 5.16 6.97
C GLY A 28 -12.74 4.01 7.01
N ALA A 29 -14.01 4.26 6.68
CA ALA A 29 -15.04 3.23 6.58
C ALA A 29 -14.70 2.18 5.51
N MET A 30 -14.17 2.59 4.36
CA MET A 30 -13.72 1.67 3.31
C MET A 30 -12.57 0.77 3.80
N VAL A 31 -11.61 1.34 4.52
CA VAL A 31 -10.48 0.57 5.09
C VAL A 31 -10.95 -0.41 6.16
N VAL A 32 -11.89 0.00 7.03
CA VAL A 32 -12.49 -0.88 8.04
C VAL A 32 -13.37 -1.96 7.40
N TYR A 33 -14.05 -1.64 6.30
CA TYR A 33 -14.85 -2.61 5.55
C TYR A 33 -13.97 -3.68 4.89
N ASP A 34 -12.88 -3.27 4.22
CA ASP A 34 -11.86 -4.19 3.73
C ASP A 34 -11.24 -5.00 4.88
N TRP A 35 -11.04 -4.34 6.03
CA TRP A 35 -10.59 -4.99 7.24
C TRP A 35 -11.47 -6.19 7.60
N ALA A 36 -12.76 -5.94 7.78
CA ALA A 36 -13.75 -6.95 8.16
C ALA A 36 -13.84 -8.09 7.13
N LEU A 37 -13.80 -7.78 5.83
CA LEU A 37 -13.95 -8.78 4.77
C LEU A 37 -12.81 -9.81 4.75
N THR A 38 -11.57 -9.42 5.02
CA THR A 38 -10.45 -10.36 4.93
C THR A 38 -10.02 -10.93 6.28
N LEU A 39 -10.75 -10.64 7.38
CA LEU A 39 -10.48 -11.22 8.70
C LEU A 39 -10.50 -12.75 8.69
N GLY A 40 -11.45 -13.36 7.98
CA GLY A 40 -11.53 -14.82 7.87
C GLY A 40 -10.26 -15.42 7.25
N GLN A 41 -9.82 -14.85 6.13
CA GLN A 41 -8.58 -15.24 5.46
C GLN A 41 -7.34 -14.98 6.33
N GLU A 42 -7.33 -13.89 7.09
CA GLU A 42 -6.22 -13.53 7.98
C GLU A 42 -6.04 -14.56 9.11
N ILE A 43 -7.14 -14.98 9.75
CA ILE A 43 -7.10 -16.00 10.80
C ILE A 43 -6.48 -17.30 10.26
N GLU A 44 -6.83 -17.70 9.05
CA GLU A 44 -6.35 -18.93 8.45
C GLU A 44 -4.89 -18.84 7.94
N LEU A 45 -4.55 -17.77 7.20
CA LEU A 45 -3.28 -17.67 6.48
C LEU A 45 -2.16 -17.01 7.30
N ILE A 46 -2.50 -16.25 8.34
CA ILE A 46 -1.54 -15.45 9.12
C ILE A 46 -1.46 -15.97 10.54
N TRP A 47 -2.59 -16.10 11.23
CA TRP A 47 -2.59 -16.50 12.64
C TRP A 47 -2.28 -17.98 12.87
N ARG A 48 -2.71 -18.88 11.98
CA ARG A 48 -2.41 -20.32 12.07
C ARG A 48 -1.02 -20.71 11.53
N GLN A 49 -0.32 -19.80 10.84
CA GLN A 49 0.98 -20.07 10.23
C GLN A 49 2.16 -19.58 11.09
N ARG A 50 3.38 -20.04 10.75
CA ARG A 50 4.60 -19.57 11.42
C ARG A 50 4.84 -18.10 11.13
N TRP A 51 5.22 -17.37 12.17
CA TRP A 51 5.51 -15.94 12.08
C TRP A 51 6.79 -15.71 11.29
N SER A 52 6.68 -14.88 10.27
CA SER A 52 7.77 -14.41 9.41
C SER A 52 7.84 -12.88 9.42
N LEU A 53 8.95 -12.29 8.98
CA LEU A 53 9.09 -10.83 8.86
C LEU A 53 7.94 -10.22 8.04
N MET A 54 7.50 -10.88 6.98
CA MET A 54 6.33 -10.47 6.17
C MET A 54 5.01 -10.49 6.95
N THR A 55 4.88 -11.38 7.93
CA THR A 55 3.73 -11.44 8.85
C THR A 55 3.69 -10.19 9.72
N VAL A 56 4.84 -9.83 10.28
CA VAL A 56 4.96 -8.64 11.14
C VAL A 56 4.69 -7.37 10.33
N LEU A 57 5.29 -7.23 9.15
CA LEU A 57 5.02 -6.09 8.26
C LEU A 57 3.54 -5.99 7.88
N TYR A 58 2.89 -7.12 7.57
CA TYR A 58 1.46 -7.16 7.31
C TYR A 58 0.66 -6.64 8.51
N LEU A 59 0.90 -7.19 9.71
CA LEU A 59 0.16 -6.81 10.91
C LEU A 59 0.36 -5.32 11.21
N VAL A 60 1.59 -4.80 11.13
CA VAL A 60 1.85 -3.38 11.40
C VAL A 60 1.06 -2.48 10.44
N ILE A 61 1.12 -2.71 9.12
CA ILE A 61 0.36 -1.90 8.15
C ILE A 61 -1.15 -2.04 8.39
N ARG A 62 -1.61 -3.25 8.69
CA ARG A 62 -3.03 -3.56 8.87
C ARG A 62 -3.64 -2.88 10.09
N TYR A 63 -2.95 -2.92 11.23
CA TYR A 63 -3.45 -2.37 12.50
C TYR A 63 -3.15 -0.88 12.67
N ILE A 64 -2.25 -0.29 11.89
CA ILE A 64 -2.05 1.17 11.83
C ILE A 64 -3.16 1.88 11.04
N GLY A 65 -3.78 1.22 10.07
CA GLY A 65 -4.80 1.84 9.20
C GLY A 65 -6.01 2.44 9.94
N PRO A 66 -6.74 1.67 10.77
CA PRO A 66 -7.88 2.20 11.51
C PRO A 66 -7.55 3.38 12.44
N PRO A 67 -6.51 3.32 13.31
CA PRO A 67 -6.16 4.45 14.16
C PRO A 67 -5.65 5.65 13.37
N TYR A 68 -5.00 5.45 12.21
CA TYR A 68 -4.59 6.54 11.33
C TYR A 68 -5.79 7.41 10.91
N PHE A 69 -6.90 6.80 10.45
CA PHE A 69 -8.09 7.55 10.07
C PHE A 69 -8.77 8.21 11.27
N VAL A 70 -8.80 7.55 12.43
CA VAL A 70 -9.36 8.13 13.66
C VAL A 70 -8.59 9.38 14.07
N VAL A 71 -7.26 9.34 14.06
CA VAL A 71 -6.41 10.50 14.36
C VAL A 71 -6.58 11.59 13.32
N HIS A 72 -6.62 11.24 12.02
CA HIS A 72 -6.81 12.18 10.92
C HIS A 72 -8.18 12.89 10.96
N ILE A 73 -9.20 12.28 11.56
CA ILE A 73 -10.52 12.90 11.76
C ILE A 73 -10.53 13.78 13.02
N LEU A 74 -9.91 13.34 14.10
CA LEU A 74 -9.92 14.01 15.40
C LEU A 74 -8.99 15.23 15.46
N GLN A 75 -7.85 15.13 14.82
CA GLN A 75 -6.89 16.20 14.68
C GLN A 75 -6.89 16.56 13.19
N ASN A 76 -7.09 17.83 12.84
CA ASN A 76 -6.81 18.34 11.49
C ASN A 76 -5.30 18.27 11.15
N MET A 77 -4.60 17.24 11.63
CA MET A 77 -3.18 16.99 11.51
C MET A 77 -2.97 15.70 10.72
N THR A 78 -2.41 15.85 9.53
CA THR A 78 -1.59 14.82 8.93
C THR A 78 -0.29 14.75 9.71
N LEU A 79 -0.15 13.76 10.61
CA LEU A 79 1.18 13.35 11.06
C LEU A 79 1.93 12.81 9.83
N VAL A 80 2.65 13.70 9.13
CA VAL A 80 3.55 13.37 8.02
C VAL A 80 4.46 12.18 8.39
N SER A 81 4.83 12.07 9.66
CA SER A 81 5.59 10.94 10.22
C SER A 81 4.88 9.57 10.11
N MET A 82 3.56 9.48 10.20
CA MET A 82 2.82 8.21 10.11
C MET A 82 2.67 7.76 8.65
N THR A 83 2.41 8.69 7.73
CA THR A 83 2.33 8.38 6.29
C THR A 83 3.66 7.91 5.74
N ASP A 84 4.77 8.56 6.13
CA ASP A 84 6.12 8.20 5.69
C ASP A 84 6.54 6.83 6.19
N ALA A 85 6.14 6.44 7.41
CA ALA A 85 6.40 5.11 7.93
C ALA A 85 5.66 4.03 7.11
N VAL A 86 4.39 4.28 6.74
CA VAL A 86 3.59 3.33 5.96
C VAL A 86 4.10 3.21 4.53
N THR A 87 4.44 4.33 3.86
CA THR A 87 5.08 4.28 2.53
C THR A 87 6.41 3.53 2.57
N ALA A 88 7.22 3.73 3.61
CA ALA A 88 8.47 3.02 3.79
C ALA A 88 8.24 1.50 3.91
N MET A 89 7.25 1.07 4.70
CA MET A 89 6.92 -0.35 4.82
C MET A 89 6.44 -0.96 3.49
N LEU A 90 5.63 -0.25 2.71
CA LEU A 90 5.21 -0.68 1.37
C LEU A 90 6.40 -0.77 0.42
N GLY A 91 7.34 0.17 0.50
CA GLY A 91 8.61 0.13 -0.23
C GLY A 91 9.42 -1.12 0.09
N VAL A 92 9.54 -1.49 1.38
CA VAL A 92 10.21 -2.73 1.80
C VAL A 92 9.52 -3.96 1.21
N ILE A 93 8.18 -4.02 1.24
CA ILE A 93 7.42 -5.12 0.62
C ILE A 93 7.72 -5.20 -0.88
N MET A 94 7.77 -4.06 -1.57
CA MET A 94 8.08 -3.99 -2.99
C MET A 94 9.51 -4.47 -3.29
N ILE A 95 10.50 -4.10 -2.47
CA ILE A 95 11.90 -4.56 -2.61
C ILE A 95 11.99 -6.07 -2.50
N VAL A 96 11.36 -6.67 -1.49
CA VAL A 96 11.43 -8.12 -1.29
C VAL A 96 10.78 -8.86 -2.47
N ARG A 97 9.70 -8.32 -3.03
CA ARG A 97 9.04 -8.89 -4.21
C ARG A 97 9.87 -8.76 -5.47
N LEU A 98 10.42 -7.58 -5.74
CA LEU A 98 11.34 -7.36 -6.85
C LEU A 98 12.56 -8.26 -6.75
N HIS A 99 13.10 -8.44 -5.55
CA HIS A 99 14.19 -9.37 -5.29
C HIS A 99 13.80 -10.82 -5.57
N ALA A 100 12.59 -11.25 -5.18
CA ALA A 100 12.07 -12.57 -5.53
C ALA A 100 11.90 -12.76 -7.04
N MET A 101 11.40 -11.74 -7.76
CA MET A 101 11.27 -11.76 -9.23
C MET A 101 12.61 -11.77 -9.95
N TYR A 102 13.64 -11.12 -9.41
CA TYR A 102 14.99 -11.09 -9.98
C TYR A 102 15.84 -12.31 -9.56
N HIS A 103 15.22 -13.49 -9.45
CA HIS A 103 15.88 -14.75 -9.09
C HIS A 103 16.75 -14.65 -7.83
N ARG A 104 16.35 -13.83 -6.84
CA ARG A 104 17.10 -13.65 -5.59
C ARG A 104 18.53 -13.11 -5.79
N SER A 105 18.73 -12.28 -6.83
CA SER A 105 20.02 -11.65 -7.10
C SER A 105 20.41 -10.64 -6.01
N ARG A 106 21.52 -10.91 -5.31
CA ARG A 106 22.05 -10.03 -4.26
C ARG A 106 22.41 -8.64 -4.78
N ASN A 107 22.91 -8.55 -6.02
CA ASN A 107 23.31 -7.27 -6.61
C ASN A 107 22.09 -6.36 -6.82
N MET A 108 20.97 -6.93 -7.27
CA MET A 108 19.72 -6.18 -7.42
C MET A 108 19.17 -5.73 -6.07
N LEU A 109 19.24 -6.61 -5.05
CA LEU A 109 18.81 -6.24 -3.69
C LEU A 109 19.63 -5.07 -3.13
N ILE A 110 20.96 -5.13 -3.25
CA ILE A 110 21.86 -4.06 -2.79
C ILE A 110 21.54 -2.75 -3.53
N PHE A 111 21.38 -2.81 -4.85
CA PHE A 111 20.98 -1.64 -5.66
C PHE A 111 19.66 -1.02 -5.18
N LEU A 112 18.62 -1.83 -4.98
CA LEU A 112 17.31 -1.36 -4.52
C LEU A 112 17.37 -0.77 -3.11
N VAL A 113 18.07 -1.42 -2.18
CA VAL A 113 18.20 -0.97 -0.79
C VAL A 113 18.95 0.36 -0.71
N ILE A 114 20.03 0.54 -1.48
CA ILE A 114 20.79 1.80 -1.49
C ILE A 114 19.91 2.96 -1.95
N ILE A 115 19.21 2.81 -3.07
CA ILE A 115 18.35 3.87 -3.61
C ILE A 115 17.20 4.17 -2.65
N PHE A 116 16.56 3.12 -2.13
CA PHE A 116 15.45 3.27 -1.18
C PHE A 116 15.88 4.02 0.08
N LEU A 117 17.04 3.66 0.64
CA LEU A 117 17.56 4.30 1.84
C LEU A 117 17.90 5.78 1.57
N ALA A 118 18.51 6.08 0.42
CA ALA A 118 18.80 7.46 0.02
C ALA A 118 17.52 8.31 -0.09
N VAL A 119 16.46 7.78 -0.70
CA VAL A 119 15.15 8.44 -0.79
C VAL A 119 14.55 8.69 0.59
N ASN A 120 14.51 7.67 1.45
CA ASN A 120 13.92 7.81 2.79
C ASN A 120 14.70 8.77 3.69
N ILE A 121 16.04 8.77 3.61
CA ILE A 121 16.87 9.73 4.35
C ILE A 121 16.57 11.16 3.88
N ALA A 122 16.49 11.38 2.57
CA ALA A 122 16.14 12.70 2.02
C ALA A 122 14.74 13.15 2.47
N CYS A 123 13.73 12.27 2.40
CA CYS A 123 12.39 12.55 2.89
C CYS A 123 12.39 12.88 4.40
N GLY A 124 13.10 12.10 5.22
CA GLY A 124 13.18 12.33 6.67
C GLY A 124 13.85 13.67 7.03
N VAL A 125 14.88 14.08 6.29
CA VAL A 125 15.51 15.40 6.46
C VAL A 125 14.55 16.52 6.11
N ILE A 126 13.84 16.41 4.97
CA ILE A 126 12.85 17.40 4.55
C ILE A 126 11.70 17.50 5.57
N ALA A 127 11.19 16.37 6.06
CA ALA A 127 10.15 16.33 7.08
C ALA A 127 10.61 16.95 8.42
N ALA A 128 11.87 16.71 8.82
CA ALA A 128 12.43 17.31 10.03
C ALA A 128 12.57 18.83 9.92
N ILE A 129 12.93 19.35 8.73
CA ILE A 129 12.94 20.79 8.45
C ILE A 129 11.51 21.34 8.55
N ALA A 130 10.56 20.69 7.87
CA ALA A 130 9.15 21.12 7.89
C ALA A 130 8.57 21.16 9.32
N LEU A 131 8.88 20.17 10.16
CA LEU A 131 8.41 20.11 11.54
C LEU A 131 9.01 21.21 12.42
N LYS A 132 10.28 21.59 12.19
CA LYS A 132 10.94 22.64 12.96
C LYS A 132 10.28 24.02 12.78
N ASP A 133 9.73 24.26 11.59
CA ASP A 133 9.13 25.55 11.23
C ASP A 133 7.62 25.62 11.57
N THR A 134 7.04 24.56 12.13
CA THR A 134 5.63 24.56 12.55
C THR A 134 5.44 25.18 13.94
N VAL A 135 4.75 26.33 14.00
CA VAL A 135 4.23 26.90 15.25
C VAL A 135 2.75 26.54 15.35
N GLY A 136 2.39 25.78 16.39
CA GLY A 136 1.00 25.43 16.69
C GLY A 136 0.34 26.51 17.55
N GLU A 137 -0.73 27.11 17.04
CA GLU A 137 -1.57 28.05 17.78
C GLU A 137 -3.00 27.50 17.94
N GLU A 138 -3.59 27.73 19.11
CA GLU A 138 -4.99 27.39 19.36
C GLU A 138 -5.89 28.45 18.74
N LEU A 139 -6.74 28.04 17.79
CA LEU A 139 -7.69 28.89 17.09
C LEU A 139 -9.12 28.48 17.43
N ILE A 140 -9.88 29.42 18.00
CA ILE A 140 -11.31 29.25 18.26
C ILE A 140 -12.08 29.90 17.10
N LEU A 141 -12.65 29.06 16.23
CA LEU A 141 -13.36 29.49 15.02
C LEU A 141 -14.86 29.30 15.23
N SER A 142 -15.63 30.39 15.43
CA SER A 142 -17.07 30.35 15.76
C SER A 142 -17.41 29.32 16.87
N GLY A 143 -16.65 29.34 17.98
CA GLY A 143 -16.86 28.44 19.11
C GLY A 143 -16.34 27.00 18.93
N LYS A 144 -15.81 26.64 17.75
CA LYS A 144 -15.12 25.36 17.53
C LYS A 144 -13.64 25.50 17.83
N TYR A 145 -13.13 24.69 18.76
CA TYR A 145 -11.69 24.59 19.03
C TYR A 145 -11.00 23.90 17.86
N THR A 146 -10.01 24.57 17.28
CA THR A 146 -9.17 24.04 16.19
C THR A 146 -7.71 24.36 16.48
N CYS A 147 -6.79 23.50 16.06
CA CYS A 147 -5.37 23.84 16.05
C CYS A 147 -5.04 24.43 14.69
N ASN A 148 -4.60 25.69 14.66
CA ASN A 148 -4.07 26.33 13.46
C ASN A 148 -2.55 26.25 13.51
N TYR A 149 -1.96 25.68 12.47
CA TYR A 149 -0.51 25.63 12.35
C TYR A 149 -0.09 26.70 11.36
N GLY A 150 0.74 27.64 11.82
CA GLY A 150 1.40 28.59 10.95
C GLY A 150 2.42 27.82 10.12
N TYR A 151 2.00 27.35 8.95
CA TYR A 151 2.93 26.80 7.97
C TYR A 151 3.66 27.96 7.30
N GLY A 152 5.00 27.97 7.35
CA GLY A 152 5.78 28.89 6.51
C GLY A 152 5.45 28.67 5.03
N GLU A 153 5.58 29.72 4.20
CA GLU A 153 5.30 29.66 2.74
C GLU A 153 5.99 28.47 2.04
N ASP A 154 7.12 27.98 2.59
CA ASP A 154 7.90 26.87 2.05
C ASP A 154 7.33 25.46 2.35
N SER A 155 6.35 25.32 3.25
CA SER A 155 5.86 24.01 3.72
C SER A 155 5.21 23.19 2.60
N GLN A 156 4.45 23.84 1.73
CA GLN A 156 3.82 23.19 0.58
C GLN A 156 4.88 22.69 -0.42
N LEU A 157 5.96 23.45 -0.58
CA LEU A 157 7.07 23.10 -1.46
C LEU A 157 7.87 21.91 -0.90
N LEU A 158 8.14 21.89 0.42
CA LEU A 158 8.77 20.75 1.11
C LEU A 158 7.94 19.47 0.99
N ALA A 159 6.62 19.55 1.22
CA ALA A 159 5.72 18.41 1.04
C ALA A 159 5.76 17.89 -0.41
N SER A 160 5.74 18.80 -1.39
CA SER A 160 5.84 18.47 -2.81
C SER A 160 7.15 17.75 -3.14
N MET A 161 8.28 18.16 -2.54
CA MET A 161 9.57 17.49 -2.73
C MET A 161 9.53 16.04 -2.23
N VAL A 162 8.96 15.78 -1.04
CA VAL A 162 8.82 14.42 -0.48
C VAL A 162 7.99 13.55 -1.42
N TRP A 163 6.86 14.06 -1.91
CA TRP A 163 6.01 13.35 -2.86
C TRP A 163 6.73 13.02 -4.17
N MET A 164 7.50 13.96 -4.71
CA MET A 164 8.26 13.73 -5.94
C MET A 164 9.34 12.66 -5.75
N LEU A 165 10.05 12.67 -4.61
CA LEU A 165 11.05 11.64 -4.29
C LEU A 165 10.43 10.24 -4.19
N ASN A 166 9.28 10.11 -3.51
CA ASN A 166 8.54 8.86 -3.44
C ASN A 166 8.02 8.42 -4.82
N THR A 167 7.57 9.36 -5.64
CA THR A 167 7.13 9.10 -7.02
C THR A 167 8.27 8.54 -7.87
N VAL A 168 9.48 9.10 -7.76
CA VAL A 168 10.67 8.60 -8.46
C VAL A 168 10.98 7.16 -8.07
N TRP A 169 10.92 6.84 -6.78
CA TRP A 169 11.12 5.48 -6.29
C TRP A 169 10.09 4.49 -6.88
N GLU A 170 8.81 4.86 -6.88
CA GLU A 170 7.73 4.02 -7.39
C GLU A 170 7.79 3.84 -8.92
N VAL A 171 8.17 4.88 -9.66
CA VAL A 171 8.42 4.78 -11.11
C VAL A 171 9.58 3.84 -11.40
N LEU A 172 10.66 3.88 -10.62
CA LEU A 172 11.77 2.93 -10.75
C LEU A 172 11.29 1.50 -10.49
N ALA A 173 10.54 1.27 -9.42
CA ALA A 173 9.98 -0.04 -9.07
C ALA A 173 9.01 -0.57 -10.15
N LEU A 174 8.19 0.30 -10.73
CA LEU A 174 7.29 -0.03 -11.84
C LEU A 174 8.10 -0.44 -13.08
N CYS A 175 9.09 0.35 -13.48
CA CYS A 175 9.94 0.06 -14.64
C CYS A 175 10.65 -1.29 -14.49
N LEU A 176 11.21 -1.57 -13.31
CA LEU A 176 11.86 -2.86 -13.03
C LEU A 176 10.86 -4.02 -13.03
N SER A 177 9.66 -3.82 -12.47
CA SER A 177 8.58 -4.82 -12.47
C SER A 177 8.12 -5.15 -13.89
N VAL A 178 7.94 -4.14 -14.73
CA VAL A 178 7.56 -4.33 -16.15
C VAL A 178 8.69 -5.00 -16.92
N TRP A 179 9.94 -4.59 -16.70
CA TRP A 179 11.10 -5.18 -17.37
C TRP A 179 11.20 -6.68 -17.10
N ILE A 180 11.15 -7.08 -15.83
CA ILE A 180 11.25 -8.50 -15.47
C ILE A 180 10.04 -9.29 -15.94
N ALA A 181 8.84 -8.70 -15.92
CA ALA A 181 7.63 -9.30 -16.48
C ALA A 181 7.77 -9.59 -17.97
N VAL A 182 8.23 -8.61 -18.76
CA VAL A 182 8.44 -8.75 -20.20
C VAL A 182 9.56 -9.74 -20.49
N LYS A 183 10.67 -9.70 -19.75
CA LYS A 183 11.79 -10.63 -19.90
C LYS A 183 11.34 -12.08 -19.67
N HIS A 184 10.67 -12.35 -18.55
CA HIS A 184 10.16 -13.69 -18.25
C HIS A 184 9.15 -14.18 -19.27
N PHE A 185 8.23 -13.33 -19.72
CA PHE A 185 7.24 -13.75 -20.71
C PHE A 185 7.90 -14.11 -22.05
N ARG A 186 8.96 -13.40 -22.44
CA ARG A 186 9.78 -13.73 -23.63
C ARG A 186 10.54 -15.04 -23.46
N GLU A 187 11.09 -15.32 -22.29
CA GLU A 187 11.81 -16.56 -22.00
C GLU A 187 10.86 -17.77 -21.90
N LEU A 188 9.71 -17.62 -21.25
CA LEU A 188 8.65 -18.65 -21.19
C LEU A 188 8.06 -18.96 -22.56
N ARG A 189 8.01 -18.00 -23.48
CA ARG A 189 7.60 -18.26 -24.87
C ARG A 189 8.61 -19.14 -25.62
N ARG A 190 9.86 -19.23 -25.14
CA ARG A 190 10.91 -20.09 -25.69
C ARG A 190 10.98 -21.47 -25.02
N LEU A 191 10.41 -21.64 -23.82
CA LEU A 191 10.35 -22.92 -23.11
C LEU A 191 9.08 -23.71 -23.47
N GLY A 192 9.20 -25.03 -23.59
CA GLY A 192 8.10 -25.94 -23.96
C GLY A 192 6.92 -25.97 -22.95
N PRO A 193 5.75 -26.49 -23.37
CA PRO A 193 4.46 -26.27 -22.71
C PRO A 193 4.28 -26.88 -21.31
N SER A 194 5.04 -27.91 -20.92
CA SER A 194 4.79 -28.66 -19.67
C SER A 194 5.33 -27.97 -18.41
N THR A 195 6.60 -27.55 -18.37
CA THR A 195 7.19 -26.83 -17.22
C THR A 195 6.79 -25.35 -17.19
N GLY A 196 6.41 -24.79 -18.34
CA GLY A 196 6.01 -23.39 -18.46
C GLY A 196 4.62 -23.04 -17.91
N SER A 197 3.77 -24.02 -17.59
CA SER A 197 2.39 -23.77 -17.13
C SER A 197 2.35 -23.32 -15.67
N THR A 198 2.91 -24.11 -14.75
CA THR A 198 2.86 -23.80 -13.30
C THR A 198 3.65 -22.53 -12.93
N ILE A 199 4.79 -22.31 -13.59
CA ILE A 199 5.59 -21.08 -13.42
C ILE A 199 4.82 -19.86 -13.92
N ARG A 200 4.04 -20.01 -15.00
CA ARG A 200 3.22 -18.93 -15.56
C ARG A 200 2.07 -18.55 -14.63
N ASP A 201 1.45 -19.51 -13.95
CA ASP A 201 0.33 -19.24 -13.04
C ASP A 201 0.78 -18.49 -11.77
N CYS A 202 1.89 -18.91 -11.16
CA CYS A 202 2.49 -18.19 -10.03
C CYS A 202 2.86 -16.75 -10.40
N PHE A 203 3.52 -16.58 -11.55
CA PHE A 203 3.93 -15.28 -12.04
C PHE A 203 2.74 -14.39 -12.42
N ARG A 204 1.65 -14.98 -12.93
CA ARG A 204 0.40 -14.28 -13.24
C ARG A 204 -0.27 -13.72 -11.98
N VAL A 205 -0.31 -14.48 -10.89
CA VAL A 205 -0.85 -14.00 -9.59
C VAL A 205 -0.02 -12.85 -9.05
N LEU A 206 1.32 -12.96 -9.15
CA LEU A 206 2.23 -11.91 -8.71
C LEU A 206 2.09 -10.63 -9.55
N ILE A 207 2.02 -10.74 -10.88
CA ILE A 207 1.80 -9.61 -11.79
C ILE A 207 0.45 -8.96 -11.53
N LYS A 208 -0.64 -9.72 -11.39
CA LYS A 208 -1.98 -9.18 -11.14
C LYS A 208 -1.98 -8.25 -9.92
N SER A 209 -1.28 -8.68 -8.87
CA SER A 209 -1.14 -7.92 -7.63
C SER A 209 -0.33 -6.63 -7.85
N HIS A 210 0.79 -6.70 -8.59
CA HIS A 210 1.59 -5.52 -8.93
C HIS A 210 0.83 -4.53 -9.83
N VAL A 211 0.07 -5.01 -10.80
CA VAL A 211 -0.73 -4.16 -11.70
C VAL A 211 -1.76 -3.35 -10.92
N LEU A 212 -2.47 -3.96 -9.97
CA LEU A 212 -3.44 -3.25 -9.13
C LEU A 212 -2.77 -2.19 -8.25
N TYR A 213 -1.61 -2.51 -7.66
CA TYR A 213 -0.82 -1.55 -6.87
C TYR A 213 -0.38 -0.36 -7.72
N PHE A 214 0.26 -0.62 -8.87
CA PHE A 214 0.78 0.45 -9.72
C PHE A 214 -0.32 1.25 -10.42
N ALA A 215 -1.47 0.63 -10.76
CA ALA A 215 -2.62 1.36 -11.27
C ALA A 215 -3.14 2.38 -10.24
N SER A 216 -3.26 1.95 -8.97
CA SER A 216 -3.63 2.86 -7.88
C SER A 216 -2.60 3.97 -7.69
N PHE A 217 -1.31 3.64 -7.72
CA PHE A 217 -0.23 4.62 -7.62
C PHE A 217 -0.26 5.65 -8.75
N VAL A 218 -0.50 5.23 -10.00
CA VAL A 218 -0.63 6.15 -11.14
C VAL A 218 -1.82 7.08 -10.93
N CYS A 219 -2.97 6.56 -10.49
CA CYS A 219 -4.13 7.39 -10.16
C CYS A 219 -3.78 8.45 -9.11
N VAL A 220 -3.21 8.04 -7.96
CA VAL A 220 -2.80 8.97 -6.89
C VAL A 220 -1.82 10.02 -7.40
N SER A 221 -0.79 9.60 -8.14
CA SER A 221 0.23 10.49 -8.70
C SER A 221 -0.36 11.51 -9.68
N CYS A 222 -1.31 11.10 -10.53
CA CYS A 222 -2.00 12.00 -11.44
C CYS A 222 -2.85 13.04 -10.69
N PHE A 223 -3.55 12.63 -9.63
CA PHE A 223 -4.33 13.56 -8.79
C PHE A 223 -3.42 14.55 -8.05
N GLU A 224 -2.29 14.09 -7.51
CA GLU A 224 -1.32 14.92 -6.79
C GLU A 224 -0.61 15.91 -7.71
N LEU A 225 -0.18 15.47 -8.90
CA LEU A 225 0.37 16.37 -9.93
C LEU A 225 -0.68 17.39 -10.42
N GLY A 226 -1.95 16.99 -10.46
CA GLY A 226 -3.06 17.89 -10.76
C GLY A 226 -3.28 18.96 -9.69
N SER A 227 -3.15 18.60 -8.41
CA SER A 227 -3.33 19.51 -7.27
C SER A 227 -2.20 20.55 -7.15
N LEU A 228 -0.99 20.20 -7.59
CA LEU A 228 0.18 21.09 -7.71
C LEU A 228 0.00 22.26 -8.69
N SER A 229 -1.01 22.19 -9.57
CA SER A 229 -1.31 23.30 -10.49
C SER A 229 -1.80 24.53 -9.72
N LEU A 230 -1.02 25.62 -9.76
CA LEU A 230 -1.31 26.89 -9.06
C LEU A 230 -2.73 27.43 -9.34
N LYS A 231 -3.29 27.14 -10.53
CA LYS A 231 -4.65 27.51 -10.92
C LYS A 231 -5.74 26.74 -10.17
N LEU A 232 -5.50 25.48 -9.81
CA LEU A 232 -6.41 24.70 -8.96
C LEU A 232 -6.28 25.14 -7.50
N SER A 233 -5.07 25.37 -6.99
CA SER A 233 -4.86 25.71 -5.58
C SER A 233 -5.59 26.99 -5.11
N LYS A 234 -5.81 27.95 -6.02
CA LYS A 234 -6.47 29.24 -5.72
C LYS A 234 -7.98 29.26 -5.96
N SER A 235 -8.54 28.20 -6.54
CA SER A 235 -9.95 28.16 -6.92
C SER A 235 -10.75 27.37 -5.90
N ILE A 236 -11.70 28.03 -5.22
CA ILE A 236 -12.65 27.38 -4.30
C ILE A 236 -13.83 26.87 -5.15
N SER A 237 -13.59 25.84 -5.96
CA SER A 237 -14.63 25.18 -6.77
C SER A 237 -14.98 23.82 -6.18
N MET A 238 -16.26 23.44 -6.25
CA MET A 238 -16.73 22.10 -5.83
C MET A 238 -15.98 20.97 -6.53
N GLY A 239 -15.54 21.16 -7.78
CA GLY A 239 -14.75 20.15 -8.50
C GLY A 239 -13.39 19.86 -7.85
N ILE A 240 -12.76 20.87 -7.24
CA ILE A 240 -11.45 20.73 -6.57
C ILE A 240 -11.62 20.01 -5.24
N LEU A 241 -12.73 20.28 -4.54
CA LEU A 241 -13.05 19.59 -3.29
C LEU A 241 -13.32 18.08 -3.51
N ILE A 242 -14.00 17.74 -4.61
CA ILE A 242 -14.19 16.34 -5.02
C ILE A 242 -12.85 15.69 -5.37
N LEU A 243 -11.96 16.41 -6.06
CA LEU A 243 -10.63 15.93 -6.42
C LEU A 243 -9.80 15.55 -5.18
N PHE A 244 -9.74 16.45 -4.19
CA PHE A 244 -9.03 16.17 -2.94
C PHE A 244 -9.68 15.06 -2.12
N GLY A 245 -11.01 15.01 -2.08
CA GLY A 245 -11.73 13.91 -1.42
C GLY A 245 -11.44 12.55 -2.06
N ALA A 246 -11.42 12.50 -3.39
CA ALA A 246 -11.06 11.30 -4.14
C ALA A 246 -9.60 10.88 -3.87
N LEU A 247 -8.68 11.84 -3.88
CA LEU A 247 -7.27 11.61 -3.51
C LEU A 247 -7.14 10.94 -2.14
N GLN A 248 -7.90 11.40 -1.14
CA GLN A 248 -7.87 10.83 0.20
C GLN A 248 -8.32 9.35 0.23
N ILE A 249 -9.36 9.01 -0.54
CA ILE A 249 -9.80 7.61 -0.69
C ILE A 249 -8.72 6.78 -1.36
N PHE A 250 -8.21 7.21 -2.51
CA PHE A 250 -7.21 6.45 -3.27
C PHE A 250 -5.92 6.25 -2.47
N PHE A 251 -5.49 7.27 -1.73
CA PHE A 251 -4.34 7.18 -0.85
C PHE A 251 -4.55 6.18 0.29
N GLY A 252 -5.73 6.21 0.92
CA GLY A 252 -6.13 5.25 1.94
C GLY A 252 -6.13 3.81 1.43
N VAL A 253 -6.69 3.59 0.24
CA VAL A 253 -6.72 2.27 -0.43
C VAL A 253 -5.31 1.80 -0.76
N GLN A 254 -4.48 2.67 -1.34
CA GLN A 254 -3.10 2.32 -1.68
C GLN A 254 -2.30 1.92 -0.45
N MET A 255 -2.43 2.67 0.64
CA MET A 255 -1.68 2.44 1.87
C MET A 255 -2.13 1.21 2.65
N PHE A 256 -3.44 1.12 2.92
CA PHE A 256 -3.97 0.21 3.93
C PHE A 256 -4.73 -0.99 3.36
N VAL A 257 -5.04 -0.98 2.06
CA VAL A 257 -5.77 -2.08 1.41
C VAL A 257 -4.86 -2.85 0.46
N LEU A 258 -4.19 -2.17 -0.48
CA LEU A 258 -3.42 -2.84 -1.52
C LEU A 258 -2.19 -3.55 -0.98
N GLY A 259 -1.43 -2.95 -0.07
CA GLY A 259 -0.28 -3.59 0.58
C GLY A 259 -0.62 -4.91 1.28
N PRO A 260 -1.59 -4.91 2.22
CA PRO A 260 -2.06 -6.13 2.88
C PRO A 260 -2.62 -7.19 1.91
N ARG A 261 -3.47 -6.79 0.95
CA ARG A 261 -4.00 -7.71 -0.07
C ARG A 261 -2.92 -8.33 -0.93
N LEU A 262 -1.85 -7.59 -1.20
CA LEU A 262 -0.67 -8.08 -1.89
C LEU A 262 -0.10 -9.31 -1.17
N ILE A 263 0.05 -9.23 0.16
CA ILE A 263 0.66 -10.29 0.98
C ILE A 263 -0.29 -11.49 1.08
N LEU A 264 -1.58 -11.23 1.30
CA LEU A 264 -2.60 -12.28 1.37
C LEU A 264 -2.68 -13.09 0.08
N SER A 265 -2.68 -12.44 -1.10
CA SER A 265 -2.78 -13.16 -2.38
C SER A 265 -1.62 -14.14 -2.62
N VAL A 266 -0.42 -13.80 -2.16
CA VAL A 266 0.76 -14.67 -2.26
C VAL A 266 0.65 -15.85 -1.29
N ARG A 267 0.17 -15.61 -0.06
CA ARG A 267 -0.01 -16.68 0.94
C ARG A 267 -1.12 -17.65 0.56
N GLU A 268 -2.23 -17.12 0.06
CA GLU A 268 -3.35 -17.91 -0.44
C GLU A 268 -2.89 -18.81 -1.59
N TYR A 269 -2.15 -18.27 -2.55
CA TYR A 269 -1.57 -19.06 -3.64
C TYR A 269 -0.63 -20.16 -3.15
N HIS A 270 0.25 -19.86 -2.17
CA HIS A 270 1.12 -20.86 -1.58
C HIS A 270 0.34 -21.93 -0.81
N ALA A 271 -0.71 -21.56 -0.07
CA ALA A 271 -1.55 -22.51 0.65
C ALA A 271 -2.27 -23.47 -0.31
N ASN A 272 -2.81 -22.95 -1.41
CA ASN A 272 -3.46 -23.75 -2.45
C ASN A 272 -2.50 -24.72 -3.14
N LEU A 273 -1.27 -24.28 -3.47
CA LEU A 273 -0.25 -25.14 -4.04
C LEU A 273 0.14 -26.30 -3.10
N VAL A 274 0.27 -26.04 -1.80
CA VAL A 274 0.57 -27.09 -0.83
C VAL A 274 -0.59 -28.07 -0.73
N ALA A 275 -1.83 -27.58 -0.68
CA ALA A 275 -3.02 -28.44 -0.63
C ALA A 275 -3.18 -29.32 -1.89
N GLU A 276 -2.89 -28.80 -3.08
CA GLU A 276 -2.90 -29.57 -4.33
C GLU A 276 -1.82 -30.67 -4.33
N SER A 277 -0.60 -30.34 -3.90
CA SER A 277 0.50 -31.31 -3.77
C SER A 277 0.17 -32.43 -2.77
N ASP A 278 -0.44 -32.09 -1.63
CA ASP A 278 -0.83 -33.07 -0.62
C ASP A 278 -1.96 -33.98 -1.14
N ALA A 279 -2.91 -33.42 -1.92
CA ALA A 279 -3.98 -34.19 -2.56
C ALA A 279 -3.44 -35.14 -3.64
N GLU A 280 -2.47 -34.71 -4.45
CA GLU A 280 -1.82 -35.55 -5.46
C GLU A 280 -0.97 -36.67 -4.82
N THR A 281 -0.26 -36.36 -3.73
CA THR A 281 0.48 -37.35 -2.94
C THR A 281 -0.46 -38.37 -2.27
N SER A 282 -1.62 -37.90 -1.78
CA SER A 282 -2.67 -38.78 -1.25
C SER A 282 -3.24 -39.70 -2.32
N MET A 283 -3.63 -39.18 -3.49
CA MET A 283 -4.12 -40.00 -4.60
C MET A 283 -3.10 -41.04 -5.08
N THR A 284 -1.84 -40.66 -5.22
CA THR A 284 -0.78 -41.60 -5.63
C THR A 284 -0.56 -42.69 -4.59
N SER A 285 -0.66 -42.38 -3.28
CA SER A 285 -0.59 -43.40 -2.22
C SER A 285 -1.77 -44.38 -2.26
N ILE A 286 -2.99 -43.91 -2.56
CA ILE A 286 -4.19 -44.75 -2.67
C ILE A 286 -4.08 -45.68 -3.89
N VAL A 287 -3.63 -45.16 -5.04
CA VAL A 287 -3.44 -45.97 -6.26
C VAL A 287 -2.34 -47.02 -6.07
N PHE A 288 -1.26 -46.69 -5.36
CA PHE A 288 -0.21 -47.66 -5.06
C PHE A 288 -0.71 -48.77 -4.13
N GLN A 289 -1.60 -48.45 -3.20
CA GLN A 289 -2.21 -49.43 -2.28
C GLN A 289 -3.21 -50.34 -3.01
N GLU A 290 -3.93 -49.83 -4.01
CA GLU A 290 -4.85 -50.61 -4.85
C GLU A 290 -4.10 -51.60 -5.76
N HIS A 291 -2.91 -51.23 -6.27
CA HIS A 291 -2.08 -52.14 -7.10
C HIS A 291 -1.30 -53.20 -6.30
N VAL A 292 -1.06 -52.98 -5.00
CA VAL A 292 -0.35 -53.96 -4.15
C VAL A 292 -1.27 -55.09 -3.66
N HIS A 293 -2.60 -54.98 -3.81
CA HIS A 293 -3.55 -55.99 -3.32
C HIS A 293 -4.03 -57.06 -4.32
N VAL A 294 -3.39 -57.18 -5.50
CA VAL A 294 -3.66 -58.29 -6.43
C VAL A 294 -2.42 -59.17 -6.58
N SER A 295 -2.18 -60.04 -5.61
CA SER A 295 -1.34 -61.22 -5.81
C SER A 295 -1.96 -62.43 -5.12
N THR A 296 -2.68 -63.20 -5.93
CA THR A 296 -2.84 -64.66 -5.92
C THR A 296 -2.71 -65.40 -4.58
N SER A 297 -3.84 -65.82 -4.03
CA SER A 297 -3.95 -67.01 -3.20
C SER A 297 -4.80 -68.07 -3.92
N ASN A 298 -4.16 -68.96 -4.66
CA ASN A 298 -4.70 -70.29 -4.94
C ASN A 298 -3.92 -71.30 -4.10
N PRO A 299 -4.54 -71.99 -3.14
CA PRO A 299 -4.05 -73.27 -2.66
C PRO A 299 -4.91 -74.41 -3.21
N VAL A 300 -4.20 -75.30 -3.92
CA VAL A 300 -4.31 -76.77 -4.03
C VAL A 300 -5.68 -77.42 -3.74
#